data_AF-A0A1R3THR4-F1
#
_entry.id   AF-A0A1R3THR4-F1
#
_cell.length_a   1.000
_cell.length_b   1.000
_cell.length_c   1.000
_cell.angle_alpha   90.00
_cell.angle_beta   90.00
_cell.angle_gamma   90.00
#
_symmetry.space_group_name_H-M   'P 1'
#
loop_
_entity.id
_entity.type
_entity.pdbx_description
1 polymer ?
#
loop_
_entity_poly.entity_id
_entity_poly.type
_entity_poly.pdbx_seq_one_letter_code
_entity_poly.pdbx_strand_id
1 'polypeptide(L)'
;MTSDNGNSRQQKIERIVRLSQGQTPAQVDAELSEEYEIKPHEIEAARAFLDTVKLPQYKAMNGILKMAIDHPRQEIGMAVLMHAMGITDETLFYGIIRQLTNAVSKDQSADIGELNAAISTVASIEPRDNLEALLATQMATVHMAAMRHSRSMLTSESFEQLDIHERTVNKLMRTFTSQMEALRKHRNGGNQKVVVEHVHVHSGGQAIVGNVTHGGRGKKQRGAQSHEQDNLSLPASAAMLGYVEADEVQMPGASRARQERVQVPRGKGRSAKG
;
A
#
# COMPACT_ATOMS: atom_id res chain seq x y z
N MET A 1 -11.43 27.31 -1.56
CA MET A 1 -12.72 26.84 -1.00
C MET A 1 -12.52 26.73 0.49
N THR A 2 -13.00 27.73 1.23
CA THR A 2 -12.85 27.82 2.70
C THR A 2 -13.77 26.81 3.36
N SER A 3 -13.18 25.83 4.05
CA SER A 3 -13.90 24.83 4.83
C SER A 3 -14.86 25.47 5.82
N ASP A 4 -16.11 25.05 5.69
CA ASP A 4 -16.97 24.56 6.76
C ASP A 4 -16.86 25.28 8.11
N ASN A 5 -17.50 26.46 8.16
CA ASN A 5 -17.87 27.06 9.44
C ASN A 5 -19.09 26.28 9.94
N GLY A 6 -18.82 25.19 10.68
CA GLY A 6 -19.70 24.08 11.07
C GLY A 6 -20.96 24.39 11.88
N ASN A 7 -21.60 25.53 11.63
CA ASN A 7 -22.98 25.77 12.02
C ASN A 7 -23.83 25.94 10.76
N SER A 8 -24.72 24.97 10.51
CA SER A 8 -25.74 25.05 9.47
C SER A 8 -26.45 26.41 9.55
N ARG A 9 -26.87 26.97 8.41
CA ARG A 9 -27.64 28.24 8.37
C ARG A 9 -28.82 28.21 9.35
N GLN A 10 -29.41 27.04 9.58
CA GLN A 10 -30.44 26.82 10.60
C GLN A 10 -29.94 27.04 12.04
N GLN A 11 -28.82 26.43 12.43
CA GLN A 11 -28.23 26.60 13.77
C GLN A 11 -27.85 28.07 14.04
N LYS A 12 -27.42 28.82 13.02
CA LYS A 12 -27.16 30.27 13.13
C LYS A 12 -28.44 31.08 13.37
N ILE A 13 -29.53 30.73 12.68
CA ILE A 13 -30.83 31.38 12.87
C ILE A 13 -31.38 31.07 14.27
N GLU A 14 -31.29 29.82 14.69
CA GLU A 14 -31.76 29.36 16.00
C GLU A 14 -31.00 30.02 17.16
N ARG A 15 -29.67 30.18 17.01
CA ARG A 15 -28.83 30.95 17.93
C ARG A 15 -29.29 32.39 18.08
N ILE A 16 -29.63 33.07 16.98
CA ILE A 16 -30.10 34.46 17.00
C ILE A 16 -31.45 34.57 17.71
N VAL A 17 -32.37 33.62 17.46
CA VAL A 17 -33.68 33.58 18.13
C VAL A 17 -33.52 33.43 19.64
N ARG A 18 -32.67 32.50 20.08
CA ARG A 18 -32.40 32.22 21.49
C ARG A 18 -31.70 33.38 22.22
N LEU A 19 -30.73 34.04 21.58
CA LEU A 19 -30.11 35.27 22.09
C LEU A 19 -31.13 36.42 22.24
N SER A 20 -32.10 36.52 21.31
CA SER A 20 -33.16 37.54 21.39
C SER A 20 -34.15 37.33 22.55
N GLN A 21 -34.19 36.12 23.11
CA GLN A 21 -35.01 35.76 24.27
C GLN A 21 -34.28 36.00 25.61
N GLY A 22 -33.08 36.59 25.59
CA GLY A 22 -32.31 36.95 26.79
C GLY A 22 -31.39 35.87 27.33
N GLN A 23 -31.23 34.74 26.62
CA GLN A 23 -30.24 33.73 26.95
C GLN A 23 -28.82 34.26 26.67
N THR A 24 -27.87 33.94 27.54
CA THR A 24 -26.46 34.29 27.33
C THR A 24 -25.83 33.38 26.26
N PRO A 25 -24.80 33.84 25.51
CA PRO A 25 -24.14 33.01 24.50
C PRO A 25 -23.69 31.63 25.00
N ALA A 26 -23.25 31.53 26.26
CA ALA A 26 -22.87 30.26 26.88
C ALA A 26 -24.05 29.28 27.08
N GLN A 27 -25.24 29.79 27.41
CA GLN A 27 -26.46 28.97 27.54
C GLN A 27 -26.97 28.52 26.17
N VAL A 28 -26.93 29.42 25.20
CA VAL A 28 -27.36 29.11 23.83
C VAL A 28 -26.44 28.08 23.17
N ASP A 29 -25.12 28.17 23.38
CA ASP A 29 -24.16 27.23 22.82
C ASP A 29 -24.22 25.85 23.51
N ALA A 30 -24.55 25.79 24.80
CA ALA A 30 -24.78 24.54 25.54
C ALA A 30 -26.12 23.84 25.19
N GLU A 31 -27.16 24.60 24.82
CA GLU A 31 -28.44 24.04 24.39
C GLU A 31 -28.53 23.75 22.88
N LEU A 32 -27.64 24.33 22.06
CA LEU A 32 -27.51 24.04 20.62
C LEU A 32 -26.49 22.93 20.34
N SER A 33 -25.59 22.64 21.27
CA SER A 33 -24.89 21.36 21.24
C SER A 33 -25.95 20.29 21.48
N GLU A 34 -26.34 19.58 20.41
CA GLU A 34 -26.98 18.28 20.57
C GLU A 34 -26.12 17.50 21.56
N GLU A 35 -26.68 17.12 22.72
CA GLU A 35 -25.99 16.26 23.69
C GLU A 35 -25.73 14.92 23.01
N TYR A 36 -24.60 14.84 22.30
CA TYR A 36 -24.18 13.64 21.60
C TYR A 36 -23.46 12.75 22.60
N GLU A 37 -24.16 11.73 23.09
CA GLU A 37 -23.53 10.67 23.85
C GLU A 37 -22.58 9.88 22.95
N ILE A 38 -21.28 10.11 23.15
CA ILE A 38 -20.21 9.43 22.42
C ILE A 38 -20.34 7.92 22.66
N LYS A 39 -20.51 7.16 21.57
CA LYS A 39 -20.71 5.71 21.63
C LYS A 39 -19.40 5.00 21.98
N PRO A 40 -19.45 3.79 22.58
CA PRO A 40 -18.24 3.06 22.96
C PRO A 40 -17.21 2.87 21.83
N HIS A 41 -17.66 2.58 20.61
CA HIS A 41 -16.76 2.42 19.45
C HIS A 41 -16.09 3.74 19.01
N GLU A 42 -16.71 4.88 19.28
CA GLU A 42 -16.13 6.19 18.99
C GLU A 42 -15.08 6.58 20.04
N ILE A 43 -15.31 6.19 21.31
CA ILE A 43 -14.29 6.30 22.37
C ILE A 43 -13.09 5.42 22.02
N GLU A 44 -13.33 4.19 21.55
CA GLU A 44 -12.27 3.29 21.11
C GLU A 44 -11.50 3.86 19.91
N ALA A 45 -12.21 4.37 18.90
CA ALA A 45 -11.58 5.02 17.74
C ALA A 45 -10.76 6.27 18.15
N ALA A 46 -11.27 7.08 19.08
CA ALA A 46 -10.55 8.24 19.60
C ALA A 46 -9.30 7.84 20.37
N ARG A 47 -9.36 6.79 21.20
CA ARG A 47 -8.18 6.25 21.89
C ARG A 47 -7.14 5.73 20.89
N ALA A 48 -7.57 4.93 19.91
CA ALA A 48 -6.68 4.41 18.87
C ALA A 48 -6.01 5.54 18.09
N PHE A 49 -6.73 6.63 17.78
CA PHE A 49 -6.17 7.81 17.13
C PHE A 49 -5.13 8.52 18.01
N LEU A 50 -5.41 8.70 19.30
CA LEU A 50 -4.50 9.37 20.23
C LEU A 50 -3.21 8.57 20.51
N ASP A 51 -3.28 7.25 20.43
CA ASP A 51 -2.11 6.36 20.61
C ASP A 51 -1.17 6.36 19.38
N THR A 52 -1.60 6.92 18.24
CA THR A 52 -0.73 6.99 17.05
C THR A 52 0.43 7.96 17.26
N VAL A 53 1.66 7.48 16.99
CA VAL A 53 2.85 8.33 16.99
C VAL A 53 2.78 9.30 15.81
N LYS A 54 2.58 10.58 16.11
CA LYS A 54 2.54 11.63 15.09
C LYS A 54 3.93 11.84 14.48
N LEU A 55 4.06 11.60 13.19
CA LEU A 55 5.29 11.88 12.45
C LEU A 55 5.56 13.39 12.38
N PRO A 56 6.83 13.82 12.48
CA PRO A 56 7.21 15.18 12.18
C PRO A 56 6.75 15.57 10.77
N GLN A 57 6.18 16.77 10.63
CA GLN A 57 5.64 17.23 9.36
C GLN A 57 6.54 18.31 8.77
N TYR A 58 6.67 18.36 7.45
CA TYR A 58 7.28 19.52 6.81
C TYR A 58 6.35 20.74 6.92
N LYS A 59 6.94 21.92 7.11
CA LYS A 59 6.25 23.22 7.08
C LYS A 59 6.92 24.17 6.10
N ALA A 60 6.13 25.09 5.54
CA ALA A 60 6.65 26.17 4.71
C ALA A 60 7.50 27.10 5.58
N MET A 61 8.65 27.52 5.07
CA MET A 61 9.32 28.72 5.58
C MET A 61 9.16 29.86 4.59
N ASN A 62 9.13 31.09 5.11
CA ASN A 62 9.14 32.29 4.28
C ASN A 62 10.45 32.34 3.46
N GLY A 63 10.31 32.30 2.13
CA GLY A 63 11.43 32.33 1.19
C GLY A 63 11.27 31.31 0.06
N ILE A 64 12.00 31.53 -1.04
CA ILE A 64 11.97 30.68 -2.22
C ILE A 64 12.61 29.33 -1.84
N LEU A 65 11.77 28.32 -1.59
CA LEU A 65 12.15 26.92 -1.42
C LEU A 65 12.96 26.59 -0.15
N LYS A 66 12.42 26.90 1.04
CA LYS A 66 12.91 26.31 2.30
C LYS A 66 11.77 25.63 3.03
N MET A 67 11.73 24.31 2.98
CA MET A 67 10.87 23.50 3.85
C MET A 67 11.71 23.08 5.05
N ALA A 68 11.12 23.10 6.24
CA ALA A 68 11.76 22.60 7.45
C ALA A 68 10.88 21.53 8.08
N ILE A 69 11.50 20.59 8.80
CA ILE A 69 10.76 19.61 9.59
C ILE A 69 10.23 20.34 10.83
N ASP A 70 8.97 20.16 11.15
CA ASP A 70 8.35 20.72 12.35
C ASP A 70 8.76 19.90 13.57
N HIS A 71 9.99 20.17 14.03
CA HIS A 71 10.59 19.56 15.21
C HIS A 71 11.57 20.55 15.85
N PRO A 72 11.63 20.64 17.19
CA PRO A 72 12.57 21.55 17.89
C PRO A 72 14.04 21.34 17.49
N ARG A 73 14.40 20.11 17.10
CA ARG A 73 15.72 19.72 16.59
C ARG A 73 15.59 19.04 15.24
N GLN A 74 16.11 19.66 14.17
CA GLN A 74 15.91 19.16 12.80
C GLN A 74 16.49 17.75 12.62
N GLU A 75 17.65 17.49 13.22
CA GLU A 75 18.35 16.21 13.18
C GLU A 75 17.54 15.07 13.81
N ILE A 76 16.80 15.35 14.89
CA ILE A 76 15.92 14.35 15.53
C ILE A 76 14.67 14.14 14.68
N GLY A 77 14.07 15.22 14.17
CA GLY A 77 12.91 15.12 13.28
C GLY A 77 13.22 14.30 12.02
N MET A 78 14.41 14.51 11.44
CA MET A 78 14.92 13.72 10.32
C MET A 78 15.11 12.25 10.71
N ALA A 79 15.75 11.95 11.85
CA ALA A 79 15.95 10.58 12.31
C ALA A 79 14.63 9.83 12.53
N VAL A 80 13.60 10.50 13.08
CA VAL A 80 12.26 9.93 13.25
C VAL A 80 11.62 9.60 11.89
N LEU A 81 11.72 10.51 10.91
CA LEU A 81 11.19 10.28 9.56
C LEU A 81 11.95 9.15 8.84
N MET A 82 13.27 9.15 8.90
CA MET A 82 14.12 8.10 8.34
C MET A 82 13.75 6.73 8.93
N HIS A 83 13.63 6.64 10.26
CA HIS A 83 13.22 5.42 10.93
C HIS A 83 11.83 4.93 10.49
N ALA A 84 10.84 5.84 10.46
CA ALA A 84 9.48 5.51 10.04
C ALA A 84 9.39 5.06 8.57
N MET A 85 10.27 5.57 7.71
CA MET A 85 10.33 5.21 6.30
C MET A 85 11.24 4.01 6.01
N GLY A 86 11.84 3.37 7.04
CA GLY A 86 12.78 2.26 6.86
C GLY A 86 14.10 2.65 6.19
N ILE A 87 14.46 3.94 6.21
CA ILE A 87 15.63 4.48 5.54
C ILE A 87 16.77 4.64 6.53
N THR A 88 17.93 4.07 6.22
CA THR A 88 19.15 4.20 7.04
C THR A 88 20.19 5.13 6.42
N ASP A 89 20.10 5.39 5.12
CA ASP A 89 21.03 6.24 4.38
C ASP A 89 20.46 7.66 4.21
N GLU A 90 21.20 8.66 4.72
CA GLU A 90 20.77 10.07 4.69
C GLU A 90 20.66 10.61 3.25
N THR A 91 21.55 10.17 2.34
CA THR A 91 21.53 10.62 0.94
C THR A 91 20.28 10.14 0.22
N LEU A 92 19.92 8.87 0.45
CA LEU A 92 18.69 8.26 -0.04
C LEU A 92 17.46 8.97 0.53
N PHE A 93 17.46 9.30 1.82
CA PHE A 93 16.37 10.05 2.45
C PHE A 93 16.11 11.37 1.72
N TYR A 94 17.13 12.22 1.55
CA TYR A 94 16.96 13.47 0.79
C TYR A 94 16.53 13.24 -0.66
N GLY A 95 17.06 12.18 -1.30
CA GLY A 95 16.66 11.77 -2.65
C GLY A 95 15.16 11.47 -2.76
N ILE A 96 14.64 10.67 -1.82
CA ILE A 96 13.22 10.29 -1.75
C ILE A 96 12.35 11.51 -1.45
N ILE A 97 12.71 12.33 -0.45
CA ILE A 97 11.95 13.55 -0.13
C ILE A 97 11.88 14.47 -1.35
N ARG A 98 12.98 14.65 -2.09
CA ARG A 98 12.99 15.44 -3.34
C ARG A 98 12.05 14.84 -4.40
N GLN A 99 12.08 13.51 -4.58
CA GLN A 99 11.22 12.83 -5.55
C GLN A 99 9.74 12.94 -5.19
N LEU A 100 9.39 12.76 -3.91
CA LEU A 100 8.03 12.95 -3.41
C LEU A 100 7.57 14.39 -3.61
N THR A 101 8.40 15.38 -3.23
CA THR A 101 8.11 16.80 -3.46
C THR A 101 7.82 17.08 -4.94
N ASN A 102 8.62 16.54 -5.85
CA ASN A 102 8.39 16.71 -7.29
C ASN A 102 7.09 16.04 -7.76
N ALA A 103 6.75 14.86 -7.22
CA ALA A 103 5.54 14.11 -7.58
C ALA A 103 4.23 14.78 -7.08
N VAL A 104 4.34 15.68 -6.10
CA VAL A 104 3.21 16.42 -5.52
C VAL A 104 3.21 17.92 -5.86
N SER A 105 4.22 18.40 -6.58
CA SER A 105 4.28 19.80 -6.97
C SER A 105 3.35 20.10 -8.14
N LYS A 106 2.66 21.25 -8.06
CA LYS A 106 1.93 21.84 -9.18
C LYS A 106 2.54 23.20 -9.50
N ASP A 107 2.85 23.42 -10.78
CA ASP A 107 3.31 24.71 -11.32
C ASP A 107 4.43 25.37 -10.48
N GLN A 108 5.50 24.60 -10.25
CA GLN A 108 6.73 24.99 -9.51
C GLN A 108 6.57 25.22 -8.00
N SER A 109 5.36 25.08 -7.44
CA SER A 109 5.12 25.15 -6.00
C SER A 109 4.93 23.76 -5.41
N ALA A 110 5.68 23.46 -4.35
CA ALA A 110 5.51 22.23 -3.59
C ALA A 110 4.25 22.34 -2.72
N ASP A 111 3.31 21.41 -2.91
CA ASP A 111 2.20 21.25 -1.97
C ASP A 111 2.70 20.48 -0.74
N ILE A 112 2.92 21.21 0.35
CA ILE A 112 3.45 20.67 1.59
C ILE A 112 2.45 19.71 2.26
N GLY A 113 1.16 19.96 2.09
CA GLY A 113 0.11 19.08 2.58
C GLY A 113 0.17 17.73 1.86
N GLU A 114 0.26 17.75 0.54
CA GLU A 114 0.40 16.52 -0.24
C GLU A 114 1.75 15.81 -0.01
N LEU A 115 2.85 16.55 0.22
CA LEU A 115 4.11 15.94 0.60
C LEU A 115 4.00 15.19 1.94
N ASN A 116 3.45 15.83 2.96
CA ASN A 116 3.26 15.21 4.28
C ASN A 116 2.35 13.98 4.19
N ALA A 117 1.30 14.03 3.36
CA ALA A 117 0.44 12.89 3.09
C ALA A 117 1.20 11.76 2.37
N ALA A 118 2.06 12.08 1.41
CA ALA A 118 2.90 11.09 0.73
C ALA A 118 3.90 10.43 1.69
N ILE A 119 4.58 11.21 2.53
CA ILE A 119 5.49 10.68 3.56
C ILE A 119 4.74 9.78 4.55
N SER A 120 3.57 10.22 5.01
CA SER A 120 2.72 9.42 5.89
C SER A 120 2.27 8.12 5.23
N THR A 121 1.97 8.14 3.93
CA THR A 121 1.63 6.95 3.15
C THR A 121 2.81 5.98 3.09
N VAL A 122 4.02 6.48 2.81
CA VAL A 122 5.24 5.66 2.78
C VAL A 122 5.51 5.04 4.15
N ALA A 123 5.44 5.83 5.22
CA ALA A 123 5.65 5.34 6.58
C ALA A 123 4.59 4.31 7.01
N SER A 124 3.34 4.46 6.57
CA SER A 124 2.25 3.53 6.89
C SER A 124 2.39 2.16 6.23
N ILE A 125 3.25 2.04 5.20
CA ILE A 125 3.61 0.74 4.61
C ILE A 125 4.61 -0.02 5.52
N GLU A 126 5.19 0.68 6.50
CA GLU A 126 6.20 0.19 7.44
C GLU A 126 7.41 -0.46 6.73
N PRO A 127 8.12 0.27 5.86
CA PRO A 127 9.25 -0.30 5.15
C PRO A 127 10.33 -0.79 6.12
N ARG A 128 10.86 -1.99 5.88
CA ARG A 128 11.85 -2.64 6.75
C ARG A 128 13.30 -2.31 6.39
N ASP A 129 13.52 -1.85 5.16
CA ASP A 129 14.83 -1.49 4.64
C ASP A 129 14.72 -0.47 3.49
N ASN A 130 15.88 -0.05 2.98
CA ASN A 130 16.00 0.93 1.91
C ASN A 130 15.30 0.49 0.59
N LEU A 131 15.21 -0.81 0.30
CA LEU A 131 14.54 -1.30 -0.91
C LEU A 131 13.03 -1.26 -0.75
N GLU A 132 12.51 -1.69 0.41
CA GLU A 132 11.11 -1.50 0.74
C GLU A 132 10.74 -0.01 0.74
N ALA A 133 11.62 0.88 1.21
CA ALA A 133 11.38 2.32 1.22
C ALA A 133 11.22 2.89 -0.20
N LEU A 134 12.06 2.43 -1.14
CA LEU A 134 11.94 2.78 -2.55
C LEU A 134 10.63 2.27 -3.16
N LEU A 135 10.25 1.02 -2.87
CA LEU A 135 9.01 0.44 -3.36
C LEU A 135 7.78 1.16 -2.77
N ALA A 136 7.80 1.44 -1.47
CA ALA A 136 6.74 2.18 -0.78
C ALA A 136 6.58 3.61 -1.32
N THR A 137 7.70 4.28 -1.62
CA THR A 137 7.71 5.59 -2.31
C THR A 137 7.04 5.50 -3.68
N GLN A 138 7.35 4.46 -4.47
CA GLN A 138 6.69 4.23 -5.74
C GLN A 138 5.19 3.94 -5.57
N MET A 139 4.81 3.14 -4.58
CA MET A 139 3.40 2.83 -4.29
C MET A 139 2.61 4.08 -3.92
N ALA A 140 3.16 4.96 -3.07
CA ALA A 140 2.54 6.24 -2.73
C ALA A 140 2.34 7.11 -3.97
N THR A 141 3.36 7.27 -4.81
CA THR A 141 3.26 8.09 -6.03
C THR A 141 2.29 7.51 -7.06
N VAL A 142 2.25 6.18 -7.23
CA VAL A 142 1.27 5.48 -8.09
C VAL A 142 -0.15 5.74 -7.60
N HIS A 143 -0.40 5.61 -6.29
CA HIS A 143 -1.71 5.88 -5.71
C HIS A 143 -2.15 7.34 -5.95
N MET A 144 -1.27 8.31 -5.68
CA MET A 144 -1.58 9.73 -5.89
C MET A 144 -1.86 10.05 -7.35
N ALA A 145 -1.05 9.53 -8.28
CA ALA A 145 -1.28 9.70 -9.72
C ALA A 145 -2.63 9.11 -10.12
N ALA A 146 -2.99 7.95 -9.58
CA ALA A 146 -4.28 7.31 -9.87
C ALA A 146 -5.44 8.16 -9.37
N MET A 147 -5.38 8.69 -8.13
CA MET A 147 -6.41 9.59 -7.59
C MET A 147 -6.55 10.88 -8.40
N ARG A 148 -5.45 11.46 -8.88
CA ARG A 148 -5.50 12.64 -9.77
C ARG A 148 -6.17 12.32 -11.10
N HIS A 149 -5.83 11.21 -11.74
CA HIS A 149 -6.49 10.82 -12.97
C HIS A 149 -7.97 10.46 -12.78
N SER A 150 -8.34 9.79 -11.67
CA SER A 150 -9.74 9.56 -11.32
C SER A 150 -10.52 10.87 -11.15
N ARG A 151 -9.90 11.89 -10.53
CA ARG A 151 -10.50 13.23 -10.47
C ARG A 151 -10.64 13.87 -11.85
N SER A 152 -9.62 13.76 -12.71
CA SER A 152 -9.67 14.30 -14.07
C SER A 152 -10.76 13.66 -14.93
N MET A 153 -11.11 12.40 -14.71
CA MET A 153 -12.26 11.75 -15.37
C MET A 153 -13.58 12.48 -15.10
N LEU A 154 -13.78 13.00 -13.88
CA LEU A 154 -15.00 13.73 -13.50
C LEU A 154 -15.09 15.12 -14.13
N THR A 155 -13.96 15.70 -14.54
CA THR A 155 -13.88 17.04 -15.13
C THR A 155 -13.53 17.01 -16.62
N SER A 156 -13.51 15.83 -17.25
CA SER A 156 -13.18 15.69 -18.67
C SER A 156 -14.32 16.20 -19.54
N GLU A 157 -14.01 17.00 -20.55
CA GLU A 157 -15.00 17.60 -21.44
C GLU A 157 -15.14 16.81 -22.76
N SER A 158 -14.18 15.92 -23.06
CA SER A 158 -14.20 15.08 -24.26
C SER A 158 -14.10 13.59 -23.93
N PHE A 159 -14.67 12.77 -24.81
CA PHE A 159 -14.58 11.31 -24.71
C PHE A 159 -13.13 10.81 -24.78
N GLU A 160 -12.29 11.46 -25.60
CA GLU A 160 -10.87 11.11 -25.72
C GLU A 160 -10.10 11.34 -24.41
N GLN A 161 -10.33 12.48 -23.73
CA GLN A 161 -9.73 12.76 -22.43
C GLN A 161 -10.18 11.75 -21.37
N LEU A 162 -11.48 11.45 -21.33
CA LEU A 162 -12.04 10.46 -20.42
C LEU A 162 -11.40 9.08 -20.63
N ASP A 163 -11.28 8.64 -21.89
CA ASP A 163 -10.70 7.37 -22.28
C ASP A 163 -9.19 7.27 -21.95
N ILE A 164 -8.43 8.36 -22.11
CA ILE A 164 -7.02 8.43 -21.68
C ILE A 164 -6.90 8.27 -20.15
N HIS A 165 -7.72 9.00 -19.40
CA HIS A 165 -7.68 8.94 -17.94
C HIS A 165 -8.13 7.58 -17.40
N GLU A 166 -9.20 7.01 -17.95
CA GLU A 166 -9.69 5.67 -17.61
C GLU A 166 -8.57 4.63 -17.77
N ARG A 167 -7.91 4.61 -18.94
CA ARG A 167 -6.83 3.65 -19.22
C ARG A 167 -5.64 3.85 -18.29
N THR A 168 -5.33 5.11 -17.97
CA THR A 168 -4.21 5.44 -17.09
C THR A 168 -4.49 4.98 -15.66
N VAL A 169 -5.69 5.24 -15.13
CA VAL A 169 -6.13 4.76 -13.81
C VAL A 169 -6.06 3.23 -13.75
N ASN A 170 -6.63 2.54 -14.74
CA ASN A 170 -6.58 1.07 -14.79
C ASN A 170 -5.16 0.51 -14.75
N LYS A 171 -4.23 1.12 -15.49
CA LYS A 171 -2.82 0.70 -15.47
C LYS A 171 -2.18 0.93 -14.10
N LEU A 172 -2.38 2.11 -13.51
CA LEU A 172 -1.83 2.45 -12.19
C LEU A 172 -2.36 1.53 -11.09
N MET A 173 -3.65 1.20 -11.10
CA MET A 173 -4.25 0.29 -10.10
C MET A 173 -3.72 -1.14 -10.23
N ARG A 174 -3.51 -1.64 -11.46
CA ARG A 174 -2.86 -2.94 -11.69
C ARG A 174 -1.41 -2.93 -11.22
N THR A 175 -0.68 -1.84 -11.46
CA THR A 175 0.69 -1.65 -10.96
C THR A 175 0.72 -1.67 -9.44
N PHE A 176 -0.18 -0.93 -8.77
CA PHE A 176 -0.26 -0.90 -7.30
C PHE A 176 -0.50 -2.30 -6.72
N THR A 177 -1.41 -3.06 -7.32
CA THR A 177 -1.68 -4.46 -6.92
C THR A 177 -0.43 -5.33 -7.07
N SER A 178 0.28 -5.20 -8.21
CA SER A 178 1.52 -5.94 -8.47
C SER A 178 2.64 -5.57 -7.50
N GLN A 179 2.75 -4.30 -7.12
CA GLN A 179 3.71 -3.82 -6.11
C GLN A 179 3.37 -4.38 -4.72
N MET A 180 2.09 -4.47 -4.35
CA MET A 180 1.67 -5.09 -3.09
C MET A 180 2.03 -6.58 -3.05
N GLU A 181 1.85 -7.31 -4.15
CA GLU A 181 2.31 -8.70 -4.24
C GLU A 181 3.83 -8.84 -4.17
N ALA A 182 4.57 -7.93 -4.83
CA ALA A 182 6.02 -7.92 -4.78
C ALA A 182 6.53 -7.68 -3.34
N LEU A 183 5.94 -6.71 -2.64
CA LEU A 183 6.25 -6.42 -1.23
C LEU A 183 5.94 -7.63 -0.34
N ARG A 184 4.77 -8.28 -0.51
CA ARG A 184 4.41 -9.49 0.23
C ARG A 184 5.40 -10.63 -0.01
N LYS A 185 5.81 -10.85 -1.26
CA LYS A 185 6.79 -11.89 -1.63
C LYS A 185 8.18 -11.59 -1.08
N HIS A 186 8.58 -10.31 -1.10
CA HIS A 186 9.84 -9.85 -0.53
C HIS A 186 9.89 -10.10 0.99
N ARG A 187 8.84 -9.70 1.71
CA ARG A 187 8.72 -9.88 3.18
C ARG A 187 8.65 -11.33 3.64
N ASN A 188 7.96 -12.16 2.86
CA ASN A 188 7.73 -13.57 3.22
C ASN A 188 8.80 -14.50 2.66
N GLY A 189 9.82 -13.95 1.96
CA GLY A 189 10.96 -14.64 1.37
C GLY A 189 10.54 -15.86 0.57
N GLY A 190 10.28 -15.70 -0.73
CA GLY A 190 9.71 -16.64 -1.72
C GLY A 190 10.04 -18.15 -1.63
N ASN A 191 9.79 -18.76 -0.48
CA ASN A 191 10.13 -20.13 -0.15
C ASN A 191 8.97 -21.01 -0.59
N GLN A 192 8.96 -21.37 -1.87
CA GLN A 192 8.33 -22.61 -2.25
C GLN A 192 9.18 -23.73 -1.64
N LYS A 193 8.82 -24.20 -0.45
CA LYS A 193 9.47 -25.33 0.21
C LYS A 193 9.16 -26.60 -0.60
N VAL A 194 10.02 -26.93 -1.56
CA VAL A 194 9.97 -28.23 -2.27
C VAL A 194 10.62 -29.26 -1.34
N VAL A 195 9.80 -30.04 -0.64
CA VAL A 195 10.27 -31.21 0.11
C VAL A 195 10.40 -32.35 -0.89
N VAL A 196 11.63 -32.80 -1.13
CA VAL A 196 11.90 -33.96 -1.98
C VAL A 196 11.83 -35.21 -1.09
N GLU A 197 10.69 -35.88 -1.10
CA GLU A 197 10.53 -37.20 -0.51
C GLU A 197 10.80 -38.25 -1.60
N HIS A 198 11.84 -39.07 -1.41
CA HIS A 198 12.14 -40.17 -2.33
C HIS A 198 11.20 -41.34 -2.06
N VAL A 199 10.08 -41.41 -2.80
CA VAL A 199 9.16 -42.54 -2.73
C VAL A 199 9.71 -43.70 -3.58
N HIS A 200 10.09 -44.80 -2.94
CA HIS A 200 10.44 -46.05 -3.62
C HIS A 200 9.17 -46.79 -4.05
N VAL A 201 8.97 -46.93 -5.36
CA VAL A 201 7.92 -47.79 -5.90
C VAL A 201 8.52 -49.15 -6.25
N HIS A 202 8.18 -50.18 -5.48
CA HIS A 202 8.61 -51.55 -5.73
C HIS A 202 7.95 -52.14 -7.00
N SER A 203 8.55 -53.18 -7.58
CA SER A 203 8.01 -53.82 -8.79
C SER A 203 6.56 -54.31 -8.55
N GLY A 204 5.60 -53.75 -9.30
CA GLY A 204 4.18 -54.04 -9.15
C GLY A 204 3.37 -52.96 -8.41
N GLY A 205 4.01 -51.97 -7.80
CA GLY A 205 3.35 -50.79 -7.26
C GLY A 205 3.09 -49.74 -8.35
N GLN A 206 1.92 -49.09 -8.33
CA GLN A 206 1.63 -47.92 -9.15
C GLN A 206 1.40 -46.72 -8.23
N ALA A 207 2.22 -45.68 -8.38
CA ALA A 207 2.01 -44.40 -7.70
C ALA A 207 1.24 -43.46 -8.63
N ILE A 208 0.19 -42.83 -8.10
CA ILE A 208 -0.55 -41.77 -8.80
C ILE A 208 -0.03 -40.44 -8.25
N VAL A 209 0.46 -39.57 -9.14
CA VAL A 209 0.94 -38.23 -8.79
C VAL A 209 -0.07 -37.21 -9.29
N GLY A 210 -0.77 -36.53 -8.38
CA GLY A 210 -1.80 -35.54 -8.69
C GLY A 210 -2.82 -35.39 -7.56
N ASN A 211 -3.73 -34.41 -7.69
CA ASN A 211 -4.79 -34.17 -6.70
C ASN A 211 -5.85 -35.29 -6.82
N VAL A 212 -5.80 -36.31 -5.96
CA VAL A 212 -6.74 -37.44 -6.00
C VAL A 212 -8.01 -37.08 -5.23
N THR A 213 -9.08 -36.72 -5.94
CA THR A 213 -10.43 -36.68 -5.38
C THR A 213 -11.04 -38.08 -5.46
N HIS A 214 -11.21 -38.75 -4.32
CA HIS A 214 -11.98 -40.00 -4.27
C HIS A 214 -13.46 -39.68 -4.48
N GLY A 215 -13.93 -39.80 -5.72
CA GLY A 215 -15.35 -39.81 -6.05
C GLY A 215 -16.04 -40.96 -5.33
N GLY A 216 -16.88 -40.63 -4.35
CA GLY A 216 -17.67 -41.57 -3.57
C GLY A 216 -18.45 -42.54 -4.47
N ARG A 217 -18.20 -43.83 -4.21
CA ARG A 217 -18.76 -45.03 -4.82
C ARG A 217 -20.28 -44.93 -5.05
N GLY A 218 -20.70 -45.02 -6.32
CA GLY A 218 -22.10 -45.12 -6.71
C GLY A 218 -22.79 -46.34 -6.10
N LYS A 219 -23.85 -46.09 -5.32
CA LYS A 219 -24.90 -47.09 -5.02
C LYS A 219 -25.73 -47.29 -6.30
N LYS A 220 -25.83 -48.55 -6.75
CA LYS A 220 -26.85 -48.97 -7.73
C LYS A 220 -28.24 -48.68 -7.14
N GLN A 221 -28.98 -47.74 -7.72
CA GLN A 221 -30.43 -47.77 -7.77
C GLN A 221 -30.89 -47.29 -9.15
N ARG A 222 -31.63 -48.16 -9.84
CA ARG A 222 -32.41 -47.79 -11.03
C ARG A 222 -33.55 -46.88 -10.59
N GLY A 223 -33.74 -45.76 -11.29
CA GLY A 223 -34.96 -44.97 -11.19
C GLY A 223 -34.82 -43.55 -11.74
N ALA A 224 -35.38 -43.34 -12.93
CA ALA A 224 -35.92 -42.08 -13.50
C ALA A 224 -34.99 -40.87 -13.75
N GLN A 225 -35.16 -40.29 -14.93
CA GLN A 225 -34.57 -39.04 -15.44
C GLN A 225 -35.07 -37.79 -14.69
N SER A 226 -34.23 -36.75 -14.58
CA SER A 226 -34.59 -35.34 -14.79
C SER A 226 -33.36 -34.41 -14.77
N HIS A 227 -33.47 -33.29 -15.50
CA HIS A 227 -32.46 -32.27 -15.80
C HIS A 227 -32.05 -31.34 -14.62
N GLU A 228 -30.94 -30.63 -14.84
CA GLU A 228 -30.62 -29.22 -14.45
C GLU A 228 -29.99 -28.83 -13.09
N GLN A 229 -28.93 -27.99 -13.24
CA GLN A 229 -28.46 -26.81 -12.47
C GLN A 229 -27.50 -26.89 -11.25
N ASP A 230 -26.37 -26.20 -11.45
CA ASP A 230 -25.60 -25.27 -10.59
C ASP A 230 -25.45 -25.52 -9.08
N ASN A 231 -24.18 -25.48 -8.62
CA ASN A 231 -23.78 -24.43 -7.66
C ASN A 231 -22.26 -24.31 -7.46
N LEU A 232 -21.80 -23.07 -7.51
CA LEU A 232 -20.46 -22.62 -7.09
C LEU A 232 -20.31 -22.67 -5.57
N SER A 233 -19.19 -23.16 -5.07
CA SER A 233 -18.64 -22.73 -3.78
C SER A 233 -17.14 -22.99 -3.69
N LEU A 234 -16.38 -21.91 -3.57
CA LEU A 234 -14.96 -21.87 -3.21
C LEU A 234 -14.80 -22.23 -1.72
N PRO A 235 -13.76 -22.98 -1.29
CA PRO A 235 -13.42 -23.04 0.12
C PRO A 235 -12.28 -22.07 0.47
N ALA A 236 -12.52 -21.35 1.56
CA ALA A 236 -11.60 -20.48 2.28
C ALA A 236 -10.40 -21.26 2.84
N SER A 237 -9.20 -20.71 2.71
CA SER A 237 -7.99 -21.26 3.33
C SER A 237 -7.77 -20.60 4.69
N ALA A 238 -8.13 -21.33 5.75
CA ALA A 238 -7.77 -21.05 7.12
C ALA A 238 -6.36 -21.59 7.43
N ALA A 239 -5.55 -20.77 8.07
CA ALA A 239 -4.19 -21.04 8.51
C ALA A 239 -4.12 -22.15 9.58
N MET A 240 -3.02 -22.90 9.63
CA MET A 240 -2.58 -23.62 10.83
C MET A 240 -1.06 -23.53 11.00
N LEU A 241 -0.66 -23.02 12.17
CA LEU A 241 0.69 -23.09 12.75
C LEU A 241 1.07 -24.55 13.05
N GLY A 242 2.36 -24.87 12.92
CA GLY A 242 2.96 -26.10 13.44
C GLY A 242 4.48 -25.94 13.61
N TYR A 243 4.91 -25.94 14.87
CA TYR A 243 6.29 -25.99 15.34
C TYR A 243 7.03 -27.20 14.73
N VAL A 244 8.28 -27.03 14.28
CA VAL A 244 9.18 -28.16 13.99
C VAL A 244 10.53 -27.89 14.63
N GLU A 245 10.81 -28.73 15.62
CA GLU A 245 12.07 -28.88 16.34
C GLU A 245 13.14 -29.52 15.45
N ALA A 246 14.39 -29.24 15.79
CA ALA A 246 15.59 -29.50 15.01
C ALA A 246 15.95 -30.99 14.90
N ASP A 247 16.32 -31.42 13.70
CA ASP A 247 17.57 -32.14 13.40
C ASP A 247 17.50 -32.67 11.98
N GLU A 248 18.13 -32.01 10.99
CA GLU A 248 18.62 -32.72 9.78
C GLU A 248 19.85 -32.01 9.20
N VAL A 249 20.82 -32.85 8.84
CA VAL A 249 22.22 -32.53 8.54
C VAL A 249 22.36 -31.75 7.23
N GLN A 250 23.18 -30.70 7.28
CA GLN A 250 23.53 -29.84 6.14
C GLN A 250 24.44 -30.59 5.16
N MET A 251 24.02 -30.70 3.89
CA MET A 251 24.85 -31.29 2.84
C MET A 251 25.81 -30.24 2.24
N PRO A 252 27.10 -30.56 1.99
CA PRO A 252 28.05 -29.61 1.43
C PRO A 252 27.68 -29.22 -0.02
N GLY A 253 27.48 -27.93 -0.26
CA GLY A 253 27.33 -27.37 -1.59
C GLY A 253 28.62 -27.51 -2.41
N ALA A 254 28.47 -27.75 -3.71
CA ALA A 254 29.59 -27.93 -4.63
C ALA A 254 30.44 -26.64 -4.75
N SER A 255 31.61 -26.65 -4.10
CA SER A 255 32.70 -25.72 -4.35
C SER A 255 33.17 -25.83 -5.80
N ARG A 256 33.06 -24.76 -6.59
CA ARG A 256 34.01 -24.51 -7.68
C ARG A 256 34.45 -23.06 -7.74
N ALA A 257 35.76 -22.95 -7.63
CA ALA A 257 36.56 -21.75 -7.72
C ALA A 257 36.39 -21.03 -9.06
N ARG A 258 36.49 -19.70 -8.96
CA ARG A 258 36.83 -18.71 -9.97
C ARG A 258 37.60 -19.29 -11.17
N GLN A 259 36.99 -19.30 -12.34
CA GLN A 259 37.70 -19.40 -13.62
C GLN A 259 37.47 -18.11 -14.42
N GLU A 260 38.57 -17.60 -14.96
CA GLU A 260 38.71 -16.28 -15.58
C GLU A 260 37.87 -16.10 -16.84
N ARG A 261 37.49 -14.83 -17.10
CA ARG A 261 36.76 -14.41 -18.30
C ARG A 261 37.60 -14.63 -19.56
N VAL A 262 37.07 -15.38 -20.51
CA VAL A 262 37.58 -15.46 -21.88
C VAL A 262 37.28 -14.14 -22.62
N GLN A 263 38.30 -13.56 -23.26
CA GLN A 263 38.18 -12.36 -24.10
C GLN A 263 37.44 -12.66 -25.42
N VAL A 264 36.48 -11.80 -25.77
CA VAL A 264 35.73 -11.86 -27.04
C VAL A 264 36.44 -11.02 -28.11
N PRO A 265 36.71 -11.53 -29.33
CA PRO A 265 37.32 -10.75 -30.40
C PRO A 265 36.32 -9.76 -31.05
N ARG A 266 36.75 -8.51 -31.24
CA ARG A 266 36.03 -7.47 -31.99
C ARG A 266 36.06 -7.76 -33.49
N GLY A 267 34.90 -7.84 -34.13
CA GLY A 267 34.75 -8.00 -35.58
C GLY A 267 35.22 -6.78 -36.37
N LYS A 268 35.90 -7.03 -37.51
CA LYS A 268 36.40 -6.02 -38.45
C LYS A 268 35.26 -5.28 -39.15
N GLY A 269 35.37 -3.95 -39.22
CA GLY A 269 34.44 -3.07 -39.94
C GLY A 269 34.41 -3.33 -41.44
N ARG A 270 33.21 -3.28 -42.02
CA ARG A 270 33.00 -3.27 -43.47
C ARG A 270 33.05 -1.82 -43.96
N SER A 271 34.01 -1.57 -44.84
CA SER A 271 34.11 -0.38 -45.70
C SER A 271 32.99 -0.42 -46.75
N ALA A 272 32.33 0.72 -46.96
CA ALA A 272 31.51 0.98 -48.14
C ALA A 272 32.10 2.20 -48.86
N LYS A 273 32.70 1.94 -50.03
CA LYS A 273 32.86 2.89 -51.13
C LYS A 273 31.90 2.43 -52.22
N GLY A 274 31.12 3.37 -52.76
CA GLY A 274 30.11 3.16 -53.80
C GLY A 274 29.03 4.20 -53.63
#